data_AF-A0A7V7X0A7-F1
#
_entry.id   AF-A0A7V7X0A7-F1
#
_cell.length_a   1.000
_cell.length_b   1.000
_cell.length_c   1.000
_cell.angle_alpha   90.00
_cell.angle_beta   90.00
_cell.angle_gamma   90.00
#
_symmetry.space_group_name_H-M   'P 1'
#
loop_
_entity.id
_entity.type
_entity.pdbx_description
1 polymer ?
#
loop_
_entity_poly.entity_id
_entity_poly.type
_entity_poly.pdbx_seq_one_letter_code
_entity_poly.pdbx_strand_id
1 'polypeptide(L)'
;MQHLLRCLKVGTLTLFLTVLVQNRFAAAQSAEELVKKAEGDLKKSHSLIIAGRHEAAVDILKNVDGTIANAQKLDANQPRLSSVIKTFMTQKEKVEKKLGKEIAISFDAGEKSSAAQTDRTMSVPAGGSKSVQLPYDARYPMQQFSSSYRSFEDYYAQFAMETAEMQAILIKRMQDHLDKMKTSLALAKVESSKKSVTAHPDFDDASQKIQVSENKYAELSKNYQQQVSKQNELNKKAATDMEAIKTLYSDLRNKIFDAAGGSVIYYNEPSELEPLLTRIEQFERSDKMNAQKLLESFAAKYGNTEEAIEKSTGDWQTANSYTTIEEGIQNVAKTREAIARDLVQKYQNGLNEVKSKHDFYKVAYLTGLKKVLDMAVRFSPGFAEAIKAQDDHQHKTDTALKDFYAAVDKKNWPTHSADSPANAKELAKAAFTWFSNDIGWGQRDKDEKATDKEVRKPLDVSVHGPWSVQERDLFGNPIMYGLPVFVAVEVASEKSLNLVRVYDVTMRTEEKAGAKQAPPFFSITVGNSHYIRPSKLKK
;
A
#
# COMPACT_ATOMS: atom_id res chain seq x y z
N MET A 1 -2.69 16.59 -55.37
CA MET A 1 -3.39 15.29 -55.56
C MET A 1 -2.54 14.06 -55.17
N GLN A 2 -1.21 14.17 -55.04
CA GLN A 2 -0.36 13.07 -54.53
C GLN A 2 -0.27 12.96 -52.99
N HIS A 3 -0.71 13.99 -52.24
CA HIS A 3 -0.79 13.93 -50.76
C HIS A 3 -2.04 13.20 -50.23
N LEU A 4 -3.12 13.13 -51.02
CA LEU A 4 -4.37 12.44 -50.63
C LEU A 4 -4.27 10.91 -50.73
N LEU A 5 -3.37 10.37 -51.57
CA LEU A 5 -3.13 8.93 -51.67
C LEU A 5 -2.23 8.36 -50.56
N ARG A 6 -1.46 9.20 -49.85
CA ARG A 6 -0.63 8.77 -48.71
C ARG A 6 -1.41 8.67 -47.40
N CYS A 7 -2.46 9.47 -47.20
CA CYS A 7 -3.31 9.38 -46.01
C CYS A 7 -4.26 8.17 -46.04
N LEU A 8 -4.73 7.71 -47.20
CA LEU A 8 -5.57 6.51 -47.28
C LEU A 8 -4.80 5.22 -46.99
N LYS A 9 -3.52 5.12 -47.36
CA LYS A 9 -2.71 3.90 -47.08
C LYS A 9 -2.29 3.74 -45.63
N VAL A 10 -2.23 4.82 -44.85
CA VAL A 10 -1.93 4.75 -43.40
C VAL A 10 -3.20 4.46 -42.60
N GLY A 11 -4.36 5.01 -42.99
CA GLY A 11 -5.64 4.74 -42.32
C GLY A 11 -6.11 3.28 -42.41
N THR A 12 -5.90 2.62 -43.56
CA THR A 12 -6.30 1.21 -43.74
C THR A 12 -5.35 0.23 -43.04
N LEU A 13 -4.08 0.61 -42.84
CA LEU A 13 -3.10 -0.21 -42.12
C LEU A 13 -3.30 -0.13 -40.60
N THR A 14 -3.68 1.04 -40.07
CA THR A 14 -4.01 1.19 -38.65
C THR A 14 -5.32 0.50 -38.29
N LEU A 15 -6.33 0.49 -39.17
CA LEU A 15 -7.58 -0.25 -38.91
C LEU A 15 -7.38 -1.77 -38.97
N PHE A 16 -6.52 -2.28 -39.86
CA PHE A 16 -6.17 -3.71 -39.90
C PHE A 16 -5.28 -4.14 -38.72
N LEU A 17 -4.36 -3.29 -38.26
CA LEU A 17 -3.54 -3.60 -37.07
C LEU A 17 -4.34 -3.52 -35.78
N THR A 18 -5.35 -2.63 -35.68
CA THR A 18 -6.20 -2.56 -34.48
C THR A 18 -7.18 -3.74 -34.41
N VAL A 19 -7.68 -4.22 -35.56
CA VAL A 19 -8.53 -5.43 -35.61
C VAL A 19 -7.73 -6.73 -35.46
N LEU A 20 -6.43 -6.77 -35.81
CA LEU A 20 -5.56 -7.93 -35.55
C LEU A 20 -4.91 -7.94 -34.16
N VAL A 21 -4.81 -6.79 -33.48
CA VAL A 21 -4.29 -6.70 -32.09
C VAL A 21 -5.42 -6.76 -31.05
N GLN A 22 -6.67 -6.45 -31.41
CA GLN A 22 -7.83 -6.67 -30.52
C GLN A 22 -8.43 -8.09 -30.61
N ASN A 23 -7.98 -8.94 -31.55
CA ASN A 23 -8.41 -10.33 -31.68
C ASN A 23 -7.35 -11.37 -31.28
N ARG A 24 -6.32 -10.96 -30.53
CA ARG A 24 -5.41 -11.89 -29.85
C ARG A 24 -5.35 -11.50 -28.38
N PHE A 25 -5.68 -12.46 -27.51
CA PHE A 25 -5.89 -12.37 -26.05
C PHE A 25 -7.31 -12.04 -25.55
N ALA A 26 -8.34 -12.53 -26.23
CA ALA A 26 -9.30 -13.35 -25.48
C ALA A 26 -8.69 -14.76 -25.48
N ALA A 27 -7.75 -15.04 -24.57
CA ALA A 27 -7.37 -16.42 -24.33
C ALA A 27 -8.67 -17.12 -23.95
N ALA A 28 -9.17 -18.00 -24.82
CA ALA A 28 -10.31 -18.83 -24.50
C ALA A 28 -9.88 -19.62 -23.26
N GLN A 29 -10.35 -19.18 -22.08
CA GLN A 29 -10.01 -19.84 -20.82
C GLN A 29 -10.40 -21.30 -20.97
N SER A 30 -9.47 -22.21 -20.72
CA SER A 30 -9.79 -23.62 -20.83
C SER A 30 -10.86 -23.99 -19.78
N ALA A 31 -11.61 -25.07 -20.01
CA ALA A 31 -12.56 -25.56 -19.01
C ALA A 31 -11.87 -25.82 -17.66
N GLU A 32 -10.60 -26.24 -17.67
CA GLU A 32 -9.78 -26.44 -16.47
C GLU A 32 -9.46 -25.12 -15.74
N GLU A 33 -9.10 -24.06 -16.46
CA GLU A 33 -8.84 -22.74 -15.87
C GLU A 33 -10.10 -22.13 -15.24
N LEU A 34 -11.25 -22.28 -15.91
CA LEU A 34 -12.55 -21.85 -15.37
C LEU A 34 -12.93 -22.64 -14.12
N VAL A 35 -12.70 -23.95 -14.10
CA VAL A 35 -12.92 -24.79 -12.92
C VAL A 35 -12.01 -24.38 -11.77
N LYS A 36 -10.70 -24.16 -12.00
CA LYS A 36 -9.76 -23.68 -10.98
C LYS A 36 -10.16 -22.31 -10.42
N LYS A 37 -10.64 -21.41 -11.28
CA LYS A 37 -11.15 -20.10 -10.87
C LYS A 37 -12.40 -20.24 -10.00
N ALA A 38 -13.36 -21.08 -10.40
CA ALA A 38 -14.57 -21.36 -9.62
C ALA A 38 -14.24 -21.97 -8.24
N GLU A 39 -13.27 -22.88 -8.14
CA GLU A 39 -12.78 -23.41 -6.87
C GLU A 39 -12.19 -22.32 -5.96
N GLY A 40 -11.35 -21.44 -6.51
CA GLY A 40 -10.76 -20.32 -5.78
C GLY A 40 -11.83 -19.36 -5.22
N ASP A 41 -12.84 -19.05 -6.03
CA ASP A 41 -13.93 -18.18 -5.60
C ASP A 41 -14.89 -18.88 -4.61
N LEU A 42 -15.10 -20.19 -4.72
CA LEU A 42 -15.83 -20.97 -3.69
C LEU A 42 -15.12 -20.99 -2.33
N LYS A 43 -13.78 -20.99 -2.29
CA LYS A 43 -13.02 -20.84 -1.03
C LYS A 43 -13.25 -19.47 -0.39
N LYS A 44 -13.23 -18.40 -1.20
CA LYS A 44 -13.54 -17.04 -0.73
C LYS A 44 -14.96 -16.93 -0.20
N SER A 45 -15.94 -17.46 -0.94
CA SER A 45 -17.34 -17.53 -0.51
C SER A 45 -17.46 -18.27 0.83
N HIS A 46 -16.80 -19.42 0.99
CA HIS A 46 -16.82 -20.17 2.24
C HIS A 46 -16.29 -19.37 3.44
N SER A 47 -15.18 -18.65 3.27
CA SER A 47 -14.62 -17.76 4.30
C SER A 47 -15.62 -16.67 4.71
N LEU A 48 -16.30 -16.06 3.73
CA LEU A 48 -17.33 -15.04 3.98
C LEU A 48 -18.55 -15.60 4.72
N ILE A 49 -18.96 -16.83 4.41
CA ILE A 49 -20.06 -17.52 5.12
C ILE A 49 -19.68 -17.75 6.59
N ILE A 50 -18.46 -18.24 6.86
CA ILE A 50 -17.98 -18.44 8.25
C ILE A 50 -17.92 -17.11 9.00
N ALA A 51 -17.49 -16.04 8.34
CA ALA A 51 -17.44 -14.70 8.90
C ALA A 51 -18.82 -14.02 9.07
N GLY A 52 -19.92 -14.72 8.75
CA GLY A 52 -21.28 -14.18 8.84
C GLY A 52 -21.65 -13.14 7.78
N ARG A 53 -20.78 -12.92 6.78
CA ARG A 53 -20.96 -11.95 5.69
C ARG A 53 -21.73 -12.55 4.53
N HIS A 54 -22.95 -13.00 4.80
CA HIS A 54 -23.75 -13.79 3.86
C HIS A 54 -24.09 -13.04 2.56
N GLU A 55 -24.34 -11.73 2.60
CA GLU A 55 -24.63 -10.94 1.38
C GLU A 55 -23.41 -10.86 0.45
N ALA A 56 -22.22 -10.65 0.99
CA ALA A 56 -20.98 -10.67 0.20
C ALA A 56 -20.69 -12.07 -0.40
N ALA A 57 -21.09 -13.13 0.31
CA ALA A 57 -21.00 -14.49 -0.22
C ALA A 57 -21.95 -14.72 -1.42
N VAL A 58 -23.13 -14.08 -1.45
CA VAL A 58 -24.05 -14.15 -2.59
C VAL A 58 -23.40 -13.61 -3.87
N ASP A 59 -22.69 -12.49 -3.78
CA ASP A 59 -22.05 -11.88 -4.96
C ASP A 59 -20.94 -12.77 -5.54
N ILE A 60 -20.17 -13.43 -4.66
CA ILE A 60 -19.17 -14.41 -5.08
C ILE A 60 -19.85 -15.64 -5.71
N LEU A 61 -20.93 -16.15 -5.12
CA LEU A 61 -21.67 -17.29 -5.68
C LEU A 61 -22.25 -16.97 -7.07
N LYS A 62 -22.76 -15.75 -7.32
CA LYS A 62 -23.19 -15.36 -8.68
C LYS A 62 -22.06 -15.39 -9.71
N ASN A 63 -20.86 -15.01 -9.31
CA ASN A 63 -19.69 -15.08 -10.20
C ASN A 63 -19.27 -16.53 -10.47
N VAL A 64 -19.36 -17.39 -9.44
CA VAL A 64 -19.10 -18.84 -9.56
C VAL A 64 -20.11 -19.48 -10.51
N ASP A 65 -21.40 -19.13 -10.40
CA ASP A 65 -22.48 -19.61 -11.28
C ASP A 65 -22.15 -19.36 -12.77
N GLY A 66 -21.82 -18.12 -13.14
CA GLY A 66 -21.43 -17.80 -14.51
C GLY A 66 -20.14 -18.49 -14.96
N THR A 67 -19.20 -18.75 -14.03
CA THR A 67 -17.95 -19.46 -14.33
C THR A 67 -18.20 -20.95 -14.59
N ILE A 68 -19.08 -21.59 -13.80
CA ILE A 68 -19.52 -22.98 -14.00
C ILE A 68 -20.27 -23.11 -15.33
N ALA A 69 -21.19 -22.20 -15.64
CA ALA A 69 -21.93 -22.20 -16.90
C ALA A 69 -21.01 -22.17 -18.12
N ASN A 70 -19.95 -21.35 -18.06
CA ASN A 70 -18.96 -21.26 -19.13
C ASN A 70 -18.07 -22.52 -19.20
N ALA A 71 -17.70 -23.10 -18.04
CA ALA A 71 -16.95 -24.36 -18.02
C ALA A 71 -17.75 -25.51 -18.63
N GLN A 72 -19.05 -25.64 -18.31
CA GLN A 72 -19.94 -26.66 -18.88
C GLN A 72 -20.07 -26.54 -20.41
N LYS A 73 -20.12 -25.30 -20.94
CA LYS A 73 -20.18 -25.07 -22.39
C LYS A 73 -18.92 -25.50 -23.11
N LEU A 74 -17.77 -25.45 -22.45
CA LEU A 74 -16.48 -25.82 -23.03
C LEU A 74 -16.20 -27.32 -22.89
N ASP A 75 -16.45 -27.89 -21.72
CA ASP A 75 -16.32 -29.32 -21.45
C ASP A 75 -17.22 -29.72 -20.27
N ALA A 76 -18.39 -30.27 -20.58
CA ALA A 76 -19.34 -30.77 -19.58
C ALA A 76 -18.82 -31.98 -18.79
N ASN A 77 -17.82 -32.71 -19.31
CA ASN A 77 -17.27 -33.92 -18.71
C ASN A 77 -15.95 -33.65 -17.96
N GLN A 78 -15.61 -32.38 -17.72
CA GLN A 78 -14.38 -32.02 -17.00
C GLN A 78 -14.37 -32.72 -15.61
N PRO A 79 -13.31 -33.48 -15.24
CA PRO A 79 -13.34 -34.40 -14.10
C PRO A 79 -13.66 -33.81 -12.72
N ARG A 80 -13.49 -32.49 -12.55
CA ARG A 80 -13.68 -31.76 -11.29
C ARG A 80 -14.96 -30.91 -11.29
N LEU A 81 -15.57 -30.66 -12.45
CA LEU A 81 -16.73 -29.77 -12.59
C LEU A 81 -17.92 -30.22 -11.74
N SER A 82 -18.17 -31.53 -11.65
CA SER A 82 -19.23 -32.10 -10.81
C SER A 82 -19.02 -31.83 -9.31
N SER A 83 -17.76 -31.89 -8.84
CA SER A 83 -17.39 -31.57 -7.46
C SER A 83 -17.56 -30.08 -7.15
N VAL A 84 -17.18 -29.21 -8.09
CA VAL A 84 -17.39 -27.76 -8.00
C VAL A 84 -18.87 -27.42 -7.94
N ILE A 85 -19.70 -28.02 -8.80
CA ILE A 85 -21.17 -27.86 -8.78
C ILE A 85 -21.75 -28.30 -7.43
N LYS A 86 -21.36 -29.47 -6.91
CA LYS A 86 -21.84 -29.95 -5.60
C LYS A 86 -21.47 -28.99 -4.46
N THR A 87 -20.25 -28.46 -4.48
CA THR A 87 -19.76 -27.50 -3.48
C THR A 87 -20.53 -26.17 -3.57
N PHE A 88 -20.73 -25.67 -4.78
CA PHE A 88 -21.56 -24.49 -5.04
C PHE A 88 -22.97 -24.67 -4.50
N MET A 89 -23.65 -25.78 -4.80
CA MET A 89 -25.02 -26.05 -4.35
C MET A 89 -25.12 -26.12 -2.82
N THR A 90 -24.11 -26.71 -2.16
CA THR A 90 -24.06 -26.79 -0.70
C THR A 90 -23.88 -25.41 -0.06
N GLN A 91 -23.03 -24.56 -0.63
CA GLN A 91 -22.83 -23.19 -0.13
C GLN A 91 -24.05 -22.31 -0.39
N LYS A 92 -24.64 -22.42 -1.59
CA LYS A 92 -25.90 -21.75 -1.96
C LYS A 92 -26.99 -22.05 -0.93
N GLU A 93 -27.28 -23.31 -0.66
CA GLU A 93 -28.33 -23.71 0.30
C GLU A 93 -28.09 -23.14 1.71
N LYS A 94 -26.83 -23.12 2.17
CA LYS A 94 -26.48 -22.54 3.47
C LYS A 94 -26.75 -21.04 3.52
N VAL A 95 -26.42 -20.30 2.45
CA VAL A 95 -26.63 -18.86 2.35
C VAL A 95 -28.13 -18.54 2.23
N GLU A 96 -28.87 -19.28 1.40
CA GLU A 96 -30.32 -19.12 1.22
C GLU A 96 -31.08 -19.36 2.54
N LYS A 97 -30.72 -20.42 3.28
CA LYS A 97 -31.32 -20.71 4.59
C LYS A 97 -31.07 -19.60 5.62
N LYS A 98 -29.95 -18.88 5.50
CA LYS A 98 -29.58 -17.79 6.42
C LYS A 98 -30.20 -16.45 6.03
N LEU A 99 -30.36 -16.18 4.74
CA LEU A 99 -30.89 -14.92 4.22
C LEU A 99 -32.40 -14.95 3.92
N GLY A 100 -33.00 -16.14 3.82
CA GLY A 100 -34.40 -16.30 3.42
C GLY A 100 -34.69 -15.84 1.99
N LYS A 101 -33.66 -15.78 1.13
CA LYS A 101 -33.74 -15.32 -0.27
C LYS A 101 -33.10 -16.36 -1.18
N GLU A 102 -33.75 -16.63 -2.32
CA GLU A 102 -33.26 -17.57 -3.33
C GLU A 102 -32.23 -16.93 -4.26
N ILE A 103 -31.20 -17.70 -4.65
CA ILE A 103 -30.14 -17.31 -5.58
C ILE A 103 -30.38 -18.03 -6.91
N ALA A 104 -30.66 -17.27 -7.97
CA ALA A 104 -30.86 -17.84 -9.31
C ALA A 104 -29.57 -18.52 -9.83
N ILE A 105 -29.73 -19.64 -10.55
CA ILE A 105 -28.65 -20.43 -11.17
C ILE A 105 -28.82 -20.36 -12.70
N SER A 106 -27.73 -20.18 -13.43
CA SER A 106 -27.72 -20.08 -14.91
C SER A 106 -27.13 -21.31 -15.62
N PHE A 107 -26.53 -22.25 -14.88
CA PHE A 107 -25.97 -23.50 -15.42
C PHE A 107 -26.92 -24.69 -15.19
N ASP A 108 -26.78 -25.73 -16.02
CA ASP A 108 -27.57 -26.96 -15.85
C ASP A 108 -26.97 -27.76 -14.69
N ALA A 109 -27.62 -27.69 -13.52
CA ALA A 109 -27.12 -28.33 -12.31
C ALA A 109 -27.22 -29.86 -12.36
N GLY A 110 -27.80 -30.44 -13.42
CA GLY A 110 -28.39 -31.78 -13.37
C GLY A 110 -29.59 -31.75 -12.43
N GLU A 111 -30.75 -32.19 -12.89
CA GLU A 111 -32.00 -32.13 -12.13
C GLU A 111 -31.83 -32.49 -10.65
N LYS A 112 -32.11 -31.52 -9.77
CA LYS A 112 -32.75 -31.83 -8.49
C LYS A 112 -34.13 -32.40 -8.84
N SER A 113 -34.29 -33.71 -8.78
CA SER A 113 -35.60 -34.34 -8.62
C SER A 113 -36.26 -33.78 -7.36
N SER A 114 -37.09 -32.77 -7.53
CA SER A 114 -38.07 -32.33 -6.54
C SER A 114 -39.46 -32.77 -7.00
N ALA A 115 -40.11 -33.51 -6.11
CA ALA A 115 -41.55 -33.76 -6.01
C ALA A 115 -42.19 -34.79 -6.95
N ALA A 116 -42.56 -35.95 -6.38
CA ALA A 116 -43.90 -36.50 -6.51
C ALA A 116 -44.13 -37.62 -5.49
N GLN A 117 -45.13 -37.41 -4.65
CA GLN A 117 -45.86 -38.43 -3.92
C GLN A 117 -46.50 -39.36 -4.96
N THR A 118 -45.84 -40.46 -5.31
CA THR A 118 -46.47 -41.56 -6.04
C THR A 118 -46.74 -42.70 -5.08
N ASP A 119 -48.02 -42.81 -4.75
CA ASP A 119 -48.70 -44.05 -4.43
C ASP A 119 -48.12 -45.19 -5.30
N ARG A 120 -47.38 -46.11 -4.68
CA ARG A 120 -46.94 -47.35 -5.33
C ARG A 120 -47.89 -48.44 -4.91
N THR A 121 -48.98 -48.54 -5.66
CA THR A 121 -49.70 -49.79 -5.83
C THR A 121 -48.71 -50.85 -6.34
N MET A 122 -48.77 -52.02 -5.71
CA MET A 122 -47.96 -53.18 -6.01
C MET A 122 -48.17 -53.64 -7.46
N SER A 123 -47.08 -53.83 -8.20
CA SER A 123 -47.03 -54.80 -9.29
C SER A 123 -45.71 -55.56 -9.22
N VAL A 124 -45.84 -56.80 -8.75
CA VAL A 124 -44.82 -57.86 -8.72
C VAL A 124 -44.39 -58.22 -10.16
N PRO A 125 -43.10 -58.48 -10.38
CA PRO A 125 -42.70 -59.66 -11.11
C PRO A 125 -41.98 -60.62 -10.16
N ALA A 126 -42.46 -61.85 -10.18
CA ALA A 126 -41.99 -62.95 -9.35
C ALA A 126 -40.57 -63.38 -9.75
N GLY A 127 -39.73 -63.61 -8.75
CA GLY A 127 -38.38 -64.16 -8.90
C GLY A 127 -37.68 -64.23 -7.55
N GLY A 128 -37.68 -65.42 -6.93
CA GLY A 128 -37.43 -65.62 -5.50
C GLY A 128 -36.02 -65.39 -4.96
N SER A 129 -35.96 -64.85 -3.74
CA SER A 129 -35.19 -65.37 -2.60
C SER A 129 -35.50 -64.49 -1.38
N LYS A 130 -36.02 -65.06 -0.29
CA LYS A 130 -36.25 -64.32 0.95
C LYS A 130 -34.88 -63.92 1.52
N SER A 131 -34.49 -62.65 1.38
CA SER A 131 -33.31 -62.13 2.08
C SER A 131 -33.59 -62.19 3.58
N VAL A 132 -32.88 -63.07 4.29
CA VAL A 132 -32.84 -63.10 5.75
C VAL A 132 -32.49 -61.69 6.22
N GLN A 133 -33.33 -61.04 7.03
CA GLN A 133 -32.98 -59.73 7.60
C GLN A 133 -32.05 -59.91 8.79
N LEU A 134 -31.03 -59.05 8.91
CA LEU A 134 -30.17 -59.00 10.10
C LEU A 134 -30.98 -58.86 11.39
N PRO A 135 -30.58 -59.57 12.47
CA PRO A 135 -31.12 -59.35 13.81
C PRO A 135 -31.02 -57.88 14.22
N TYR A 136 -32.04 -57.36 14.92
CA TYR A 136 -32.15 -55.94 15.27
C TYR A 136 -30.86 -55.38 15.92
N ASP A 137 -30.29 -56.11 16.87
CA ASP A 137 -29.09 -55.70 17.62
C ASP A 137 -27.81 -55.67 16.74
N ALA A 138 -27.78 -56.39 15.62
CA ALA A 138 -26.69 -56.37 14.65
C ALA A 138 -26.83 -55.24 13.62
N ARG A 139 -28.01 -54.62 13.48
CA ARG A 139 -28.26 -53.55 12.50
C ARG A 139 -27.54 -52.26 12.86
N TYR A 140 -27.51 -51.89 14.13
CA TYR A 140 -26.85 -50.65 14.58
C TYR A 140 -25.33 -50.69 14.35
N PRO A 141 -24.60 -51.76 14.74
CA PRO A 141 -23.20 -51.92 14.34
C PRO A 141 -22.98 -51.86 12.82
N MET A 142 -23.87 -52.45 12.01
CA MET A 142 -23.78 -52.36 10.53
C MET A 142 -24.05 -50.96 9.97
N GLN A 143 -24.88 -50.16 10.65
CA GLN A 143 -25.07 -48.75 10.32
C GLN A 143 -23.79 -47.93 10.64
N GLN A 144 -23.15 -48.21 11.79
CA GLN A 144 -21.88 -47.58 12.17
C GLN A 144 -20.74 -47.96 11.20
N PHE A 145 -20.72 -49.22 10.74
CA PHE A 145 -19.86 -49.67 9.66
C PHE A 145 -20.06 -48.82 8.41
N SER A 146 -21.31 -48.68 7.94
CA SER A 146 -21.63 -47.94 6.71
C SER A 146 -21.26 -46.46 6.81
N SER A 147 -21.48 -45.84 7.97
CA SER A 147 -21.08 -44.45 8.23
C SER A 147 -19.56 -44.27 8.21
N SER A 148 -18.84 -45.23 8.81
CA SER A 148 -17.37 -45.20 8.83
C SER A 148 -16.78 -45.44 7.44
N TYR A 149 -17.36 -46.36 6.67
CA TYR A 149 -16.96 -46.62 5.28
C TYR A 149 -17.18 -45.39 4.38
N ARG A 150 -18.33 -44.71 4.50
CA ARG A 150 -18.59 -43.46 3.76
C ARG A 150 -17.57 -42.38 4.11
N SER A 151 -17.25 -42.23 5.39
CA SER A 151 -16.25 -41.26 5.85
C SER A 151 -14.85 -41.60 5.31
N PHE A 152 -14.48 -42.88 5.30
CA PHE A 152 -13.23 -43.35 4.70
C PHE A 152 -13.13 -42.97 3.22
N GLU A 153 -14.17 -43.27 2.43
CA GLU A 153 -14.19 -42.96 0.99
C GLU A 153 -14.18 -41.44 0.73
N ASP A 154 -14.89 -40.66 1.54
CA ASP A 154 -14.88 -39.20 1.44
C ASP A 154 -13.46 -38.64 1.71
N TYR A 155 -12.73 -39.16 2.69
CA TYR A 155 -11.35 -38.75 2.97
C TYR A 155 -10.36 -39.23 1.89
N TYR A 156 -10.54 -40.44 1.38
CA TYR A 156 -9.73 -40.97 0.29
C TYR A 156 -9.86 -40.10 -0.97
N ALA A 157 -11.09 -39.69 -1.32
CA ALA A 157 -11.34 -38.81 -2.47
C ALA A 157 -10.74 -37.40 -2.29
N GLN A 158 -10.69 -36.89 -1.07
CA GLN A 158 -10.12 -35.58 -0.76
C GLN A 158 -8.58 -35.57 -0.78
N PHE A 159 -7.94 -36.71 -0.52
CA PHE A 159 -6.49 -36.79 -0.27
C PHE A 159 -5.63 -36.11 -1.35
N ALA A 160 -5.94 -36.33 -2.63
CA ALA A 160 -5.16 -35.78 -3.74
C ALA A 160 -5.34 -34.27 -3.95
N MET A 161 -6.32 -33.65 -3.29
CA MET A 161 -6.66 -32.23 -3.44
C MET A 161 -6.12 -31.35 -2.31
N GLU A 162 -5.49 -31.95 -1.31
CA GLU A 162 -5.12 -31.29 -0.06
C GLU A 162 -3.61 -31.03 0.07
N THR A 163 -3.24 -30.10 0.95
CA THR A 163 -1.82 -29.80 1.27
C THR A 163 -1.15 -30.98 1.98
N ALA A 164 0.19 -31.01 2.01
CA ALA A 164 0.93 -32.07 2.69
C ALA A 164 0.56 -32.22 4.19
N GLU A 165 0.34 -31.09 4.90
CA GLU A 165 -0.13 -31.11 6.29
C GLU A 165 -1.53 -31.73 6.43
N MET A 166 -2.44 -31.37 5.52
CA MET A 166 -3.80 -31.91 5.51
C MET A 166 -3.82 -33.38 5.09
N GLN A 167 -2.96 -33.80 4.15
CA GLN A 167 -2.74 -35.19 3.77
C GLN A 167 -2.31 -36.04 4.96
N ALA A 168 -1.41 -35.55 5.83
CA ALA A 168 -1.02 -36.24 7.06
C ALA A 168 -2.23 -36.52 7.98
N ILE A 169 -3.10 -35.52 8.13
CA ILE A 169 -4.32 -35.62 8.93
C ILE A 169 -5.30 -36.62 8.31
N LEU A 170 -5.48 -36.58 6.99
CA LEU A 170 -6.36 -37.48 6.26
C LEU A 170 -5.91 -38.94 6.35
N ILE A 171 -4.61 -39.24 6.25
CA ILE A 171 -4.04 -40.57 6.49
C ILE A 171 -4.50 -41.11 7.85
N LYS A 172 -4.31 -40.31 8.91
CA LYS A 172 -4.70 -40.70 10.26
C LYS A 172 -6.21 -40.96 10.39
N ARG A 173 -7.04 -40.08 9.82
CA ARG A 173 -8.50 -40.24 9.83
C ARG A 173 -8.96 -41.49 9.06
N MET A 174 -8.34 -41.78 7.92
CA MET A 174 -8.62 -42.99 7.14
C MET A 174 -8.30 -44.24 7.96
N GLN A 175 -7.16 -44.26 8.65
CA GLN A 175 -6.81 -45.36 9.55
C GLN A 175 -7.84 -45.53 10.68
N ASP A 176 -8.21 -44.44 11.37
CA ASP A 176 -9.20 -44.48 12.45
C ASP A 176 -10.55 -45.02 11.99
N HIS A 177 -11.00 -44.66 10.78
CA HIS A 177 -12.27 -45.15 10.24
C HIS A 177 -12.19 -46.60 9.76
N LEU A 178 -11.04 -47.03 9.26
CA LEU A 178 -10.78 -48.42 8.91
C LEU A 178 -10.83 -49.33 10.16
N ASP A 179 -10.26 -48.87 11.27
CA ASP A 179 -10.32 -49.57 12.55
C ASP A 179 -11.77 -49.62 13.08
N LYS A 180 -12.52 -48.51 13.00
CA LYS A 180 -13.95 -48.48 13.35
C LYS A 180 -14.80 -49.42 12.50
N MET A 181 -14.51 -49.55 11.20
CA MET A 181 -15.18 -50.51 10.32
C MET A 181 -14.95 -51.94 10.81
N LYS A 182 -13.71 -52.32 11.11
CA LYS A 182 -13.36 -53.65 11.65
C LYS A 182 -14.07 -53.94 12.96
N THR A 183 -14.03 -53.00 13.90
CA THR A 183 -14.70 -53.15 15.21
C THR A 183 -16.21 -53.28 15.05
N SER A 184 -16.82 -52.46 14.19
CA SER A 184 -18.27 -52.48 13.96
C SER A 184 -18.73 -53.79 13.32
N LEU A 185 -17.98 -54.32 12.35
CA LEU A 185 -18.26 -55.61 11.75
C LEU A 185 -18.11 -56.76 12.76
N ALA A 186 -17.06 -56.74 13.58
CA ALA A 186 -16.87 -57.74 14.64
C ALA A 186 -18.03 -57.73 15.64
N LEU A 187 -18.46 -56.54 16.08
CA LEU A 187 -19.61 -56.38 16.98
C LEU A 187 -20.91 -56.86 16.32
N ALA A 188 -21.15 -56.53 15.04
CA ALA A 188 -22.31 -57.00 14.29
C ALA A 188 -22.37 -58.54 14.24
N LYS A 189 -21.23 -59.21 13.98
CA LYS A 189 -21.13 -60.68 13.97
C LYS A 189 -21.41 -61.28 15.35
N VAL A 190 -20.89 -60.68 16.42
CA VAL A 190 -21.14 -61.10 17.81
C VAL A 190 -22.63 -60.99 18.16
N GLU A 191 -23.26 -59.84 17.92
CA GLU A 191 -24.69 -59.64 18.22
C GLU A 191 -25.59 -60.55 17.37
N SER A 192 -25.22 -60.77 16.10
CA SER A 192 -25.93 -61.69 15.21
C SER A 192 -25.83 -63.15 15.66
N SER A 193 -24.66 -63.58 16.15
CA SER A 193 -24.48 -64.95 16.65
C SER A 193 -25.31 -65.27 17.90
N LYS A 194 -25.65 -64.27 18.73
CA LYS A 194 -26.56 -64.44 19.89
C LYS A 194 -27.97 -64.85 19.46
N LYS A 195 -28.32 -64.64 18.18
CA LYS A 195 -29.59 -65.06 17.56
C LYS A 195 -29.39 -66.19 16.55
N SER A 196 -28.28 -66.93 16.66
CA SER A 196 -27.93 -68.07 15.80
C SER A 196 -27.75 -67.73 14.31
N VAL A 197 -27.55 -66.45 13.98
CA VAL A 197 -27.22 -66.01 12.61
C VAL A 197 -25.72 -65.77 12.54
N THR A 198 -24.99 -66.76 12.02
CA THR A 198 -23.52 -66.75 11.94
C THR A 198 -22.99 -66.36 10.57
N ALA A 199 -23.83 -66.34 9.54
CA ALA A 199 -23.51 -65.92 8.18
C ALA A 199 -24.62 -65.02 7.62
N HIS A 200 -24.23 -63.92 6.96
CA HIS A 200 -25.15 -62.98 6.35
C HIS A 200 -24.46 -62.24 5.17
N PRO A 201 -25.11 -62.03 4.01
CA PRO A 201 -24.51 -61.33 2.86
C PRO A 201 -23.90 -59.96 3.20
N ASP A 202 -24.55 -59.18 4.06
CA ASP A 202 -24.02 -57.89 4.52
C ASP A 202 -22.68 -58.00 5.28
N PHE A 203 -22.39 -59.14 5.94
CA PHE A 203 -21.09 -59.37 6.56
C PHE A 203 -20.00 -59.66 5.52
N ASP A 204 -20.35 -60.35 4.45
CA ASP A 204 -19.44 -60.66 3.35
C ASP A 204 -19.12 -59.39 2.55
N ASP A 205 -20.14 -58.59 2.22
CA ASP A 205 -19.98 -57.27 1.58
C ASP A 205 -19.15 -56.32 2.45
N ALA A 206 -19.41 -56.27 3.76
CA ALA A 206 -18.61 -55.46 4.68
C ALA A 206 -17.16 -55.93 4.79
N SER A 207 -16.93 -57.24 4.79
CA SER A 207 -15.58 -57.81 4.81
C SER A 207 -14.82 -57.45 3.51
N GLN A 208 -15.49 -57.53 2.36
CA GLN A 208 -14.93 -57.11 1.07
C GLN A 208 -14.61 -55.61 1.04
N LYS A 209 -15.50 -54.76 1.57
CA LYS A 209 -15.28 -53.32 1.67
C LYS A 209 -14.08 -52.98 2.56
N ILE A 210 -13.92 -53.66 3.70
CA ILE A 210 -12.71 -53.51 4.55
C ILE A 210 -11.46 -53.85 3.73
N GLN A 211 -11.45 -55.00 3.04
CA GLN A 211 -10.28 -55.43 2.26
C GLN A 211 -9.90 -54.41 1.18
N VAL A 212 -10.89 -53.86 0.47
CA VAL A 212 -10.66 -52.81 -0.55
C VAL A 212 -10.13 -51.54 0.09
N SER A 213 -10.72 -51.08 1.20
CA SER A 213 -10.26 -49.90 1.93
C SER A 213 -8.86 -50.09 2.51
N GLU A 214 -8.50 -51.28 2.96
CA GLU A 214 -7.14 -51.61 3.44
C GLU A 214 -6.12 -51.49 2.33
N ASN A 215 -6.41 -52.03 1.14
CA ASN A 215 -5.52 -51.94 0.00
C ASN A 215 -5.34 -50.47 -0.44
N LYS A 216 -6.46 -49.72 -0.55
CA LYS A 216 -6.44 -48.29 -0.85
C LYS A 216 -5.59 -47.49 0.15
N TYR A 217 -5.79 -47.75 1.45
CA TYR A 217 -5.04 -47.08 2.52
C TYR A 217 -3.56 -47.44 2.47
N ALA A 218 -3.21 -48.71 2.30
CA ALA A 218 -1.83 -49.18 2.28
C ALA A 218 -1.04 -48.59 1.12
N GLU A 219 -1.61 -48.56 -0.10
CA GLU A 219 -0.98 -47.96 -1.27
C GLU A 219 -0.78 -46.45 -1.08
N LEU A 220 -1.83 -45.76 -0.66
CA LEU A 220 -1.82 -44.31 -0.50
C LEU A 220 -0.88 -43.87 0.63
N SER A 221 -0.88 -44.59 1.76
CA SER A 221 0.04 -44.35 2.88
C SER A 221 1.50 -44.60 2.50
N LYS A 222 1.78 -45.66 1.74
CA LYS A 222 3.13 -45.93 1.22
C LYS A 222 3.62 -44.81 0.29
N ASN A 223 2.78 -44.38 -0.66
CA ASN A 223 3.13 -43.30 -1.59
C ASN A 223 3.37 -41.97 -0.86
N TYR A 224 2.52 -41.64 0.11
CA TYR A 224 2.67 -40.47 0.97
C TYR A 224 3.98 -40.52 1.77
N GLN A 225 4.28 -41.65 2.42
CA GLN A 225 5.52 -41.82 3.17
C GLN A 225 6.76 -41.69 2.28
N GLN A 226 6.74 -42.27 1.08
CA GLN A 226 7.85 -42.13 0.13
C GLN A 226 8.05 -40.67 -0.32
N GLN A 227 6.95 -39.95 -0.57
CA GLN A 227 6.99 -38.53 -0.91
C GLN A 227 7.58 -37.69 0.23
N VAL A 228 7.09 -37.89 1.46
CA VAL A 228 7.57 -37.18 2.66
C VAL A 228 9.04 -37.50 2.95
N SER A 229 9.46 -38.77 2.84
CA SER A 229 10.86 -39.17 3.03
C SER A 229 11.79 -38.52 2.01
N LYS A 230 11.41 -38.53 0.72
CA LYS A 230 12.17 -37.87 -0.34
C LYS A 230 12.27 -36.36 -0.11
N GLN A 231 11.17 -35.74 0.33
CA GLN A 231 11.14 -34.31 0.64
C GLN A 231 12.04 -34.00 1.85
N ASN A 232 11.95 -34.77 2.93
CA ASN A 232 12.77 -34.58 4.12
C ASN A 232 14.28 -34.73 3.84
N GLU A 233 14.67 -35.62 2.94
CA GLU A 233 16.07 -35.74 2.51
C GLU A 233 16.55 -34.55 1.68
N LEU A 234 15.70 -34.02 0.78
CA LEU A 234 15.99 -32.78 0.05
C LEU A 234 16.13 -31.60 1.00
N ASN A 235 15.20 -31.44 1.94
CA ASN A 235 15.20 -30.37 2.93
C ASN A 235 16.43 -30.44 3.83
N LYS A 236 16.85 -31.64 4.29
CA LYS A 236 18.07 -31.80 5.09
C LYS A 236 19.32 -31.35 4.35
N LYS A 237 19.41 -31.60 3.05
CA LYS A 237 20.55 -31.19 2.21
C LYS A 237 20.54 -29.68 1.91
N ALA A 238 19.36 -29.07 1.85
CA ALA A 238 19.19 -27.64 1.56
C ALA A 238 19.05 -26.74 2.80
N ALA A 239 18.88 -27.30 4.00
CA ALA A 239 18.50 -26.57 5.22
C ALA A 239 19.37 -25.34 5.50
N THR A 240 20.70 -25.50 5.42
CA THR A 240 21.64 -24.39 5.67
C THR A 240 21.49 -23.27 4.65
N ASP A 241 21.37 -23.61 3.37
CA ASP A 241 21.22 -22.63 2.28
C ASP A 241 19.85 -21.92 2.36
N MET A 242 18.79 -22.65 2.69
CA MET A 242 17.45 -22.10 2.90
C MET A 242 17.41 -21.12 4.07
N GLU A 243 18.02 -21.48 5.20
CA GLU A 243 18.09 -20.61 6.38
C GLU A 243 18.91 -19.34 6.11
N ALA A 244 19.99 -19.46 5.32
CA ALA A 244 20.78 -18.31 4.88
C ALA A 244 19.94 -17.32 4.06
N ILE A 245 19.10 -17.80 3.14
CA ILE A 245 18.17 -16.96 2.36
C ILE A 245 17.15 -16.27 3.26
N LYS A 246 16.49 -17.00 4.17
CA LYS A 246 15.50 -16.42 5.10
C LYS A 246 16.12 -15.39 6.04
N THR A 247 17.31 -15.68 6.55
CA THR A 247 18.08 -14.76 7.41
C THR A 247 18.44 -13.49 6.65
N LEU A 248 18.99 -13.63 5.43
CA LEU A 248 19.32 -12.49 4.58
C LEU A 248 18.07 -11.64 4.27
N TYR A 249 16.95 -12.27 3.93
CA TYR A 249 15.70 -11.57 3.68
C TYR A 249 15.25 -10.75 4.90
N SER A 250 15.21 -11.37 6.09
CA SER A 250 14.84 -10.70 7.33
C SER A 250 15.75 -9.50 7.65
N ASP A 251 17.07 -9.69 7.49
CA ASP A 251 18.06 -8.64 7.72
C ASP A 251 17.90 -7.46 6.74
N LEU A 252 17.82 -7.74 5.43
CA LEU A 252 17.65 -6.70 4.40
C LEU A 252 16.31 -5.98 4.49
N ARG A 253 15.25 -6.70 4.86
CA ARG A 253 13.93 -6.11 5.07
C ARG A 253 13.97 -5.01 6.13
N ASN A 254 14.53 -5.33 7.30
CA ASN A 254 14.65 -4.41 8.42
C ASN A 254 15.62 -3.25 8.13
N LYS A 255 16.72 -3.54 7.43
CA LYS A 255 17.74 -2.53 7.11
C LYS A 255 17.27 -1.54 6.05
N ILE A 256 16.66 -2.02 4.97
CA ILE A 256 16.42 -1.18 3.80
C ILE A 256 15.13 -1.44 3.03
N PHE A 257 14.66 -2.68 2.83
CA PHE A 257 13.54 -2.89 1.91
C PHE A 257 12.22 -2.28 2.41
N ASP A 258 11.95 -2.28 3.72
CA ASP A 258 10.77 -1.60 4.26
C ASP A 258 10.84 -0.07 4.10
N ALA A 259 12.06 0.51 4.03
CA ALA A 259 12.27 1.94 3.87
C ALA A 259 12.36 2.38 2.38
N ALA A 260 12.72 1.45 1.48
CA ALA A 260 12.96 1.71 0.07
C ALA A 260 12.13 0.77 -0.83
N GLY A 261 10.80 0.88 -0.71
CA GLY A 261 9.83 0.01 -1.39
C GLY A 261 9.64 0.23 -2.89
N GLY A 262 10.39 1.14 -3.52
CA GLY A 262 10.32 1.40 -4.97
C GLY A 262 9.46 2.60 -5.36
N SER A 263 9.03 3.41 -4.39
CA SER A 263 8.22 4.61 -4.60
C SER A 263 8.77 5.81 -3.82
N VAL A 264 8.18 6.98 -4.05
CA VAL A 264 8.41 8.16 -3.22
C VAL A 264 7.92 7.90 -1.80
N ILE A 265 8.70 8.30 -0.80
CA ILE A 265 8.26 8.36 0.60
C ILE A 265 7.78 9.77 0.93
N TYR A 266 6.90 9.92 1.92
CA TYR A 266 6.49 11.25 2.37
C TYR A 266 7.62 11.94 3.12
N TYR A 267 7.88 13.21 2.80
CA TYR A 267 8.81 14.09 3.52
C TYR A 267 8.39 15.55 3.36
N ASN A 268 8.55 16.35 4.41
CA ASN A 268 8.29 17.79 4.37
C ASN A 268 9.52 18.53 3.84
N GLU A 269 10.67 18.26 4.46
CA GLU A 269 11.94 18.92 4.17
C GLU A 269 12.96 17.93 3.57
N PRO A 270 13.80 18.35 2.61
CA PRO A 270 14.79 17.46 1.99
C PRO A 270 15.74 16.81 3.00
N SER A 271 16.04 17.46 4.13
CA SER A 271 16.91 16.90 5.17
C SER A 271 16.34 15.66 5.85
N GLU A 272 15.02 15.46 5.83
CA GLU A 272 14.36 14.25 6.37
C GLU A 272 14.73 13.00 5.56
N LEU A 273 15.26 13.16 4.34
CA LEU A 273 15.68 12.07 3.47
C LEU A 273 17.11 11.56 3.73
N GLU A 274 17.93 12.29 4.49
CA GLU A 274 19.32 11.91 4.78
C GLU A 274 19.45 10.52 5.43
N PRO A 275 18.62 10.13 6.42
CA PRO A 275 18.68 8.79 6.99
C PRO A 275 18.40 7.69 5.97
N LEU A 276 17.42 7.89 5.08
CA LEU A 276 17.11 6.93 4.01
C LEU A 276 18.28 6.81 3.03
N LEU A 277 18.79 7.95 2.57
CA LEU A 277 19.91 7.99 1.63
C LEU A 277 21.14 7.27 2.19
N THR A 278 21.44 7.50 3.47
CA THR A 278 22.54 6.82 4.18
C THR A 278 22.35 5.30 4.19
N ARG A 279 21.13 4.81 4.44
CA ARG A 279 20.83 3.37 4.41
C ARG A 279 20.96 2.79 3.00
N ILE A 280 20.50 3.51 1.97
CA ILE A 280 20.65 3.12 0.56
C ILE A 280 22.15 3.03 0.20
N GLU A 281 22.93 4.06 0.53
CA GLU A 281 24.37 4.10 0.25
C GLU A 281 25.12 2.97 0.97
N GLN A 282 24.75 2.66 2.22
CA GLN A 282 25.31 1.53 2.95
C GLN A 282 24.98 0.19 2.28
N PHE A 283 23.71 -0.02 1.93
CA PHE A 283 23.27 -1.24 1.24
C PHE A 283 24.02 -1.43 -0.09
N GLU A 284 24.18 -0.38 -0.87
CA GLU A 284 24.88 -0.44 -2.17
C GLU A 284 26.37 -0.73 -2.03
N ARG A 285 27.01 -0.25 -0.96
CA ARG A 285 28.44 -0.45 -0.71
C ARG A 285 28.77 -1.85 -0.19
N SER A 286 27.94 -2.42 0.69
CA SER A 286 28.23 -3.70 1.35
C SER A 286 27.23 -4.81 1.00
N ASP A 287 25.96 -4.55 1.26
CA ASP A 287 24.98 -5.64 1.43
C ASP A 287 24.48 -6.16 0.08
N LYS A 288 24.37 -5.30 -0.93
CA LYS A 288 23.89 -5.63 -2.28
C LYS A 288 24.73 -6.72 -2.93
N MET A 289 26.06 -6.59 -2.93
CA MET A 289 26.95 -7.57 -3.57
C MET A 289 26.90 -8.92 -2.85
N ASN A 290 26.81 -8.91 -1.52
CA ASN A 290 26.70 -10.13 -0.72
C ASN A 290 25.36 -10.84 -0.99
N ALA A 291 24.27 -10.07 -1.07
CA ALA A 291 22.96 -10.59 -1.42
C ALA A 291 22.94 -11.22 -2.82
N GLN A 292 23.48 -10.53 -3.82
CA GLN A 292 23.57 -11.03 -5.19
C GLN A 292 24.37 -12.33 -5.28
N LYS A 293 25.53 -12.40 -4.62
CA LYS A 293 26.34 -13.64 -4.58
C LYS A 293 25.59 -14.80 -3.93
N LEU A 294 24.89 -14.56 -2.83
CA LEU A 294 24.11 -15.60 -2.16
C LEU A 294 22.98 -16.08 -3.07
N LEU A 295 22.22 -15.16 -3.68
CA LEU A 295 21.16 -15.49 -4.63
C LEU A 295 21.68 -16.28 -5.83
N GLU A 296 22.76 -15.85 -6.48
CA GLU A 296 23.38 -16.57 -7.60
C GLU A 296 23.80 -17.99 -7.21
N SER A 297 24.45 -18.13 -6.04
CA SER A 297 24.88 -19.45 -5.54
C SER A 297 23.71 -20.37 -5.20
N PHE A 298 22.62 -19.81 -4.69
CA PHE A 298 21.40 -20.52 -4.37
C PHE A 298 20.67 -20.95 -5.65
N ALA A 299 20.52 -20.02 -6.59
CA ALA A 299 19.89 -20.24 -7.88
C ALA A 299 20.58 -21.33 -8.70
N ALA A 300 21.91 -21.39 -8.65
CA ALA A 300 22.68 -22.44 -9.33
C ALA A 300 22.37 -23.86 -8.82
N LYS A 301 21.93 -23.99 -7.56
CA LYS A 301 21.60 -25.28 -6.93
C LYS A 301 20.12 -25.63 -7.01
N TYR A 302 19.24 -24.64 -6.86
CA TYR A 302 17.81 -24.84 -6.61
C TYR A 302 16.89 -24.21 -7.67
N GLY A 303 17.45 -23.47 -8.63
CA GLY A 303 16.70 -22.68 -9.61
C GLY A 303 16.47 -21.23 -9.15
N ASN A 304 16.12 -20.36 -10.11
CA ASN A 304 15.97 -18.92 -9.90
C ASN A 304 14.50 -18.44 -10.01
N THR A 305 13.54 -19.35 -9.94
CA THR A 305 12.11 -19.03 -9.96
C THR A 305 11.46 -19.62 -8.73
N GLU A 306 10.37 -18.99 -8.26
CA GLU A 306 9.63 -19.47 -7.08
C GLU A 306 9.25 -20.95 -7.24
N GLU A 307 8.71 -21.33 -8.40
CA GLU A 307 8.29 -22.70 -8.69
C GLU A 307 9.46 -23.70 -8.73
N ALA A 308 10.62 -23.31 -9.31
CA ALA A 308 11.79 -24.18 -9.33
C ALA A 308 12.38 -24.39 -7.94
N ILE A 309 12.42 -23.33 -7.13
CA ILE A 309 12.91 -23.38 -5.75
C ILE A 309 11.96 -24.22 -4.91
N GLU A 310 10.65 -23.93 -4.93
CA GLU A 310 9.67 -24.72 -4.17
C GLU A 310 9.69 -26.19 -4.57
N LYS A 311 9.81 -26.50 -5.86
CA LYS A 311 9.91 -27.89 -6.33
C LYS A 311 11.19 -28.59 -5.86
N SER A 312 12.31 -27.87 -5.76
CA SER A 312 13.61 -28.45 -5.39
C SER A 312 13.82 -28.52 -3.87
N THR A 313 13.25 -27.59 -3.12
CA THR A 313 13.42 -27.45 -1.67
C THR A 313 12.19 -27.83 -0.87
N GLY A 314 11.01 -27.90 -1.48
CA GLY A 314 9.72 -28.08 -0.80
C GLY A 314 9.36 -26.98 0.18
N ASP A 315 10.00 -25.81 0.10
CA ASP A 315 9.80 -24.70 1.03
C ASP A 315 9.43 -23.41 0.30
N TRP A 316 8.11 -23.19 0.20
CA TRP A 316 7.53 -21.98 -0.35
C TRP A 316 8.06 -20.70 0.33
N GLN A 317 8.35 -20.73 1.64
CA GLN A 317 8.84 -19.54 2.33
C GLN A 317 10.23 -19.12 1.84
N THR A 318 11.10 -20.09 1.54
CA THR A 318 12.41 -19.80 0.95
C THR A 318 12.26 -19.30 -0.47
N ALA A 319 11.37 -19.90 -1.26
CA ALA A 319 11.09 -19.45 -2.62
C ALA A 319 10.61 -17.98 -2.64
N ASN A 320 9.64 -17.63 -1.79
CA ASN A 320 9.16 -16.26 -1.62
C ASN A 320 10.24 -15.32 -1.07
N SER A 321 11.07 -15.76 -0.11
CA SER A 321 12.17 -14.94 0.43
C SER A 321 13.20 -14.63 -0.65
N TYR A 322 13.55 -15.60 -1.48
CA TYR A 322 14.48 -15.43 -2.61
C TYR A 322 13.97 -14.35 -3.58
N THR A 323 12.74 -14.48 -4.07
CA THR A 323 12.15 -13.54 -5.04
C THR A 323 11.97 -12.16 -4.43
N THR A 324 11.58 -12.08 -3.15
CA THR A 324 11.44 -10.80 -2.45
C THR A 324 12.78 -10.08 -2.28
N ILE A 325 13.90 -10.80 -2.11
CA ILE A 325 15.23 -10.16 -2.09
C ILE A 325 15.57 -9.57 -3.46
N GLU A 326 15.31 -10.31 -4.56
CA GLU A 326 15.53 -9.80 -5.93
C GLU A 326 14.71 -8.54 -6.20
N GLU A 327 13.42 -8.58 -5.86
CA GLU A 327 12.52 -7.42 -5.98
C GLU A 327 12.98 -6.26 -5.09
N GLY A 328 13.39 -6.54 -3.85
CA GLY A 328 13.93 -5.56 -2.91
C GLY A 328 15.16 -4.84 -3.46
N ILE A 329 16.11 -5.57 -4.05
CA ILE A 329 17.29 -4.98 -4.70
C ILE A 329 16.88 -4.01 -5.82
N GLN A 330 15.89 -4.38 -6.64
CA GLN A 330 15.36 -3.50 -7.70
C GLN A 330 14.61 -2.30 -7.13
N ASN A 331 13.83 -2.49 -6.06
CA ASN A 331 13.03 -1.45 -5.42
C ASN A 331 13.91 -0.38 -4.77
N VAL A 332 15.08 -0.73 -4.24
CA VAL A 332 16.06 0.27 -3.77
C VAL A 332 16.48 1.22 -4.91
N ALA A 333 16.78 0.69 -6.09
CA ALA A 333 17.13 1.49 -7.26
C ALA A 333 15.95 2.34 -7.77
N LYS A 334 14.73 1.77 -7.80
CA LYS A 334 13.51 2.52 -8.15
C LYS A 334 13.22 3.65 -7.16
N THR A 335 13.45 3.43 -5.87
CA THR A 335 13.27 4.45 -4.81
C THR A 335 14.19 5.65 -5.04
N ARG A 336 15.47 5.40 -5.39
CA ARG A 336 16.43 6.45 -5.74
C ARG A 336 15.89 7.38 -6.83
N GLU A 337 15.45 6.80 -7.94
CA GLU A 337 14.94 7.58 -9.08
C GLU A 337 13.62 8.28 -8.75
N ALA A 338 12.71 7.60 -8.05
CA ALA A 338 11.42 8.17 -7.67
C ALA A 338 11.60 9.41 -6.78
N ILE A 339 12.46 9.34 -5.76
CA ILE A 339 12.76 10.48 -4.88
C ILE A 339 13.49 11.59 -5.64
N ALA A 340 14.46 11.27 -6.50
CA ALA A 340 15.14 12.27 -7.32
C ALA A 340 14.16 13.02 -8.22
N ARG A 341 13.21 12.33 -8.86
CA ARG A 341 12.15 12.93 -9.68
C ARG A 341 11.25 13.85 -8.85
N ASP A 342 10.82 13.40 -7.67
CA ASP A 342 9.99 14.22 -6.78
C ASP A 342 10.72 15.49 -6.31
N LEU A 343 11.99 15.39 -5.94
CA LEU A 343 12.81 16.54 -5.57
C LEU A 343 12.99 17.53 -6.73
N VAL A 344 13.18 17.05 -7.96
CA VAL A 344 13.20 17.90 -9.16
C VAL A 344 11.86 18.62 -9.35
N GLN A 345 10.73 17.92 -9.14
CA GLN A 345 9.41 18.55 -9.21
C GLN A 345 9.24 19.63 -8.13
N LYS A 346 9.66 19.34 -6.88
CA LYS A 346 9.66 20.33 -5.78
C LYS A 346 10.52 21.55 -6.12
N TYR A 347 11.69 21.34 -6.71
CA TYR A 347 12.54 22.42 -7.20
C TYR A 347 11.84 23.29 -8.24
N GLN A 348 11.22 22.68 -9.25
CA GLN A 348 10.51 23.40 -10.32
C GLN A 348 9.31 24.19 -9.79
N ASN A 349 8.52 23.58 -8.90
CA ASN A 349 7.40 24.26 -8.24
C ASN A 349 7.92 25.44 -7.41
N GLY A 350 9.00 25.23 -6.66
CA GLY A 350 9.59 26.29 -5.86
C GLY A 350 10.10 27.46 -6.70
N LEU A 351 10.75 27.20 -7.84
CA LEU A 351 11.15 28.27 -8.76
C LEU A 351 9.97 29.12 -9.23
N ASN A 352 8.83 28.50 -9.54
CA ASN A 352 7.62 29.21 -9.97
C ASN A 352 7.04 30.08 -8.85
N GLU A 353 7.23 29.69 -7.59
CA GLU A 353 6.77 30.44 -6.41
C GLU A 353 7.70 31.59 -6.01
N VAL A 354 8.93 31.69 -6.53
CA VAL A 354 9.90 32.74 -6.10
C VAL A 354 9.30 34.14 -6.22
N LYS A 355 8.50 34.39 -7.26
CA LYS A 355 7.88 35.71 -7.49
C LYS A 355 6.88 36.10 -6.41
N SER A 356 6.16 35.15 -5.82
CA SER A 356 5.16 35.40 -4.78
C SER A 356 5.75 35.36 -3.36
N LYS A 357 6.99 34.88 -3.18
CA LYS A 357 7.66 34.95 -1.88
C LYS A 357 7.90 36.40 -1.48
N HIS A 358 7.83 36.66 -0.18
CA HIS A 358 8.16 37.95 0.39
C HIS A 358 9.64 38.29 0.16
N ASP A 359 9.96 39.56 -0.10
CA ASP A 359 11.30 40.02 -0.49
C ASP A 359 12.40 39.50 0.45
N PHE A 360 12.15 39.52 1.77
CA PHE A 360 13.11 39.09 2.80
C PHE A 360 13.50 37.61 2.77
N TYR A 361 12.72 36.78 2.09
CA TYR A 361 12.96 35.34 2.02
C TYR A 361 13.45 34.89 0.65
N LYS A 362 13.38 35.73 -0.40
CA LYS A 362 13.69 35.31 -1.78
C LYS A 362 15.10 34.73 -1.94
N VAL A 363 16.11 35.39 -1.39
CA VAL A 363 17.51 34.95 -1.50
C VAL A 363 17.73 33.63 -0.76
N ALA A 364 17.27 33.54 0.49
CA ALA A 364 17.37 32.32 1.28
C ALA A 364 16.61 31.15 0.63
N TYR A 365 15.44 31.43 0.05
CA TYR A 365 14.60 30.46 -0.62
C TYR A 365 15.27 29.89 -1.89
N LEU A 366 15.86 30.75 -2.74
CA LEU A 366 16.65 30.31 -3.90
C LEU A 366 17.83 29.42 -3.49
N THR A 367 18.52 29.77 -2.40
CA THR A 367 19.59 28.92 -1.82
C THR A 367 19.03 27.58 -1.32
N GLY A 368 17.85 27.57 -0.71
CA GLY A 368 17.16 26.33 -0.31
C GLY A 368 16.84 25.41 -1.48
N LEU A 369 16.41 25.98 -2.61
CA LEU A 369 16.15 25.25 -3.85
C LEU A 369 17.40 24.56 -4.41
N LYS A 370 18.60 25.12 -4.19
CA LYS A 370 19.85 24.43 -4.53
C LYS A 370 20.04 23.15 -3.72
N LYS A 371 19.79 23.20 -2.40
CA LYS A 371 19.89 22.02 -1.53
C LYS A 371 18.93 20.89 -1.95
N VAL A 372 17.73 21.25 -2.41
CA VAL A 372 16.77 20.29 -2.98
C VAL A 372 17.36 19.56 -4.19
N LEU A 373 18.00 20.31 -5.11
CA LEU A 373 18.64 19.72 -6.29
C LEU A 373 19.88 18.89 -5.94
N ASP A 374 20.73 19.38 -5.04
CA ASP A 374 21.92 18.65 -4.60
C ASP A 374 21.51 17.29 -3.99
N MET A 375 20.41 17.27 -3.22
CA MET A 375 19.81 16.03 -2.71
C MET A 375 19.29 15.13 -3.85
N ALA A 376 18.61 15.70 -4.86
CA ALA A 376 18.10 14.94 -6.00
C ALA A 376 19.24 14.23 -6.77
N VAL A 377 20.34 14.95 -7.03
CA VAL A 377 21.53 14.40 -7.69
C VAL A 377 22.20 13.34 -6.82
N ARG A 378 22.25 13.51 -5.48
CA ARG A 378 22.81 12.48 -4.60
C ARG A 378 21.94 11.21 -4.56
N PHE A 379 20.62 11.35 -4.63
CA PHE A 379 19.70 10.21 -4.75
C PHE A 379 19.80 9.51 -6.11
N SER A 380 20.03 10.23 -7.21
CA SER A 380 20.25 9.58 -8.51
C SER A 380 21.26 10.36 -9.35
N PRO A 381 22.58 10.05 -9.23
CA PRO A 381 23.63 10.79 -9.91
C PRO A 381 23.58 10.76 -11.44
N GLY A 382 22.87 9.77 -12.01
CA GLY A 382 22.66 9.64 -13.45
C GLY A 382 21.31 10.15 -13.96
N PHE A 383 20.48 10.75 -13.08
CA PHE A 383 19.16 11.22 -13.48
C PHE A 383 19.25 12.53 -14.27
N ALA A 384 19.03 12.43 -15.58
CA ALA A 384 19.27 13.50 -16.55
C ALA A 384 18.53 14.80 -16.20
N GLU A 385 17.29 14.72 -15.69
CA GLU A 385 16.49 15.87 -15.31
C GLU A 385 17.05 16.60 -14.09
N ALA A 386 17.61 15.88 -13.11
CA ALA A 386 18.28 16.50 -11.97
C ALA A 386 19.57 17.18 -12.37
N ILE A 387 20.39 16.53 -13.20
CA ILE A 387 21.65 17.11 -13.72
C ILE A 387 21.34 18.39 -14.50
N LYS A 388 20.41 18.32 -15.46
CA LYS A 388 19.98 19.49 -16.24
C LYS A 388 19.45 20.61 -15.34
N ALA A 389 18.65 20.28 -14.33
CA ALA A 389 18.15 21.28 -13.40
C ALA A 389 19.26 21.93 -12.56
N GLN A 390 20.31 21.16 -12.20
CA GLN A 390 21.49 21.65 -11.49
C GLN A 390 22.34 22.58 -12.37
N ASP A 391 22.54 22.22 -13.64
CA ASP A 391 23.27 23.04 -14.62
C ASP A 391 22.52 24.37 -14.90
N ASP A 392 21.20 24.31 -15.05
CA ASP A 392 20.35 25.48 -15.25
C ASP A 392 20.19 26.35 -13.99
N HIS A 393 20.49 25.81 -12.81
CA HIS A 393 20.12 26.43 -11.53
C HIS A 393 20.71 27.83 -11.39
N GLN A 394 22.00 27.99 -11.68
CA GLN A 394 22.67 29.27 -11.53
C GLN A 394 22.05 30.34 -12.43
N HIS A 395 21.83 30.03 -13.70
CA HIS A 395 21.20 30.96 -14.65
C HIS A 395 19.79 31.39 -14.20
N LYS A 396 18.97 30.43 -13.72
CA LYS A 396 17.61 30.72 -13.22
C LYS A 396 17.63 31.57 -11.96
N THR A 397 18.55 31.27 -11.04
CA THR A 397 18.77 32.06 -9.82
C THR A 397 19.23 33.47 -10.16
N ASP A 398 20.20 33.65 -11.06
CA ASP A 398 20.70 34.95 -11.49
C ASP A 398 19.59 35.78 -12.16
N THR A 399 18.75 35.15 -12.97
CA THR A 399 17.59 35.81 -13.58
C THR A 399 16.61 36.29 -12.51
N ALA A 400 16.26 35.43 -11.56
CA ALA A 400 15.34 35.79 -10.47
C ALA A 400 15.91 36.89 -9.56
N LEU A 401 17.22 36.83 -9.25
CA LEU A 401 17.90 37.84 -8.45
C LEU A 401 18.03 39.17 -9.20
N LYS A 402 18.27 39.15 -10.51
CA LYS A 402 18.29 40.36 -11.34
C LYS A 402 16.94 41.07 -11.30
N ASP A 403 15.83 40.34 -11.47
CA ASP A 403 14.48 40.90 -11.39
C ASP A 403 14.18 41.47 -9.99
N PHE A 404 14.59 40.74 -8.95
CA PHE A 404 14.47 41.19 -7.56
C PHE A 404 15.25 42.49 -7.30
N TYR A 405 16.53 42.55 -7.67
CA TYR A 405 17.34 43.75 -7.47
C TYR A 405 16.83 44.92 -8.31
N ALA A 406 16.38 44.70 -9.53
CA ALA A 406 15.76 45.75 -10.35
C ALA A 406 14.48 46.32 -9.70
N ALA A 407 13.71 45.49 -8.99
CA ALA A 407 12.56 45.96 -8.22
C ALA A 407 12.97 46.75 -6.97
N VAL A 408 14.07 46.37 -6.30
CA VAL A 408 14.64 47.11 -5.16
C VAL A 408 15.20 48.47 -5.60
N ASP A 409 15.91 48.53 -6.73
CA ASP A 409 16.57 49.75 -7.23
C ASP A 409 15.57 50.87 -7.59
N LYS A 410 14.34 50.48 -7.95
CA LYS A 410 13.22 51.40 -8.23
C LYS A 410 12.61 52.02 -6.97
N LYS A 411 12.81 51.40 -5.80
CA LYS A 411 12.26 51.90 -4.53
C LYS A 411 13.13 53.03 -3.99
N ASN A 412 12.49 54.02 -3.38
CA ASN A 412 13.18 55.17 -2.76
C ASN A 412 12.76 55.27 -1.29
N TRP A 413 13.64 55.83 -0.46
CA TRP A 413 13.27 56.17 0.91
C TRP A 413 12.29 57.35 0.91
N PRO A 414 11.13 57.24 1.55
CA PRO A 414 10.15 58.31 1.61
C PRO A 414 10.59 59.41 2.60
N THR A 415 10.42 60.67 2.21
CA THR A 415 10.46 61.79 3.16
C THR A 415 9.20 61.79 4.03
N HIS A 416 9.16 62.64 5.05
CA HIS A 416 7.92 62.81 5.82
C HIS A 416 6.77 63.20 4.89
N SER A 417 5.60 62.61 5.11
CA SER A 417 4.42 62.90 4.29
C SER A 417 3.95 64.34 4.50
N ALA A 418 3.32 64.94 3.49
CA ALA A 418 2.82 66.31 3.54
C ALA A 418 1.70 66.50 4.60
N ASP A 419 0.98 65.43 4.94
CA ASP A 419 -0.06 65.39 5.96
C ASP A 419 0.44 64.89 7.33
N SER A 420 1.75 64.72 7.49
CA SER A 420 2.35 64.37 8.78
C SER A 420 2.23 65.53 9.80
N PRO A 421 2.26 65.23 11.11
CA PRO A 421 2.21 66.27 12.14
C PRO A 421 3.33 67.31 11.98
N ALA A 422 3.08 68.57 12.39
CA ALA A 422 4.06 69.66 12.25
C ALA A 422 5.41 69.36 12.93
N ASN A 423 5.42 68.53 13.97
CA ASN A 423 6.60 68.05 14.69
C ASN A 423 7.07 66.64 14.24
N ALA A 424 6.86 66.28 12.97
CA ALA A 424 7.20 64.96 12.44
C ALA A 424 8.68 64.57 12.64
N LYS A 425 9.61 65.54 12.59
CA LYS A 425 11.03 65.31 12.81
C LYS A 425 11.33 64.88 14.25
N GLU A 426 10.72 65.54 15.23
CA GLU A 426 10.84 65.19 16.64
C GLU A 426 10.22 63.82 16.92
N LEU A 427 9.07 63.53 16.32
CA LEU A 427 8.39 62.24 16.43
C LEU A 427 9.22 61.10 15.81
N ALA A 428 9.83 61.32 14.64
CA ALA A 428 10.72 60.37 14.00
C ALA A 428 11.95 60.06 14.89
N LYS A 429 12.55 61.08 15.51
CA LYS A 429 13.67 60.91 16.46
C LYS A 429 13.27 60.11 17.70
N ALA A 430 12.07 60.35 18.23
CA ALA A 430 11.53 59.57 19.34
C ALA A 430 11.31 58.10 18.94
N ALA A 431 10.75 57.84 17.76
CA ALA A 431 10.55 56.49 17.24
C ALA A 431 11.88 55.77 16.97
N PHE A 432 12.87 56.46 16.39
CA PHE A 432 14.24 55.93 16.21
C PHE A 432 14.84 55.49 17.55
N THR A 433 14.70 56.32 18.59
CA THR A 433 15.18 56.03 19.94
C THR A 433 14.46 54.82 20.54
N TRP A 434 13.15 54.69 20.31
CA TRP A 434 12.38 53.52 20.73
C TRP A 434 12.91 52.24 20.06
N PHE A 435 13.00 52.20 18.72
CA PHE A 435 13.49 51.02 18.00
C PHE A 435 14.93 50.63 18.39
N SER A 436 15.78 51.62 18.67
CA SER A 436 17.16 51.38 19.09
C SER A 436 17.26 50.69 20.44
N ASN A 437 16.29 50.93 21.33
CA ASN A 437 16.27 50.40 22.69
C ASN A 437 15.34 49.20 22.88
N ASP A 438 14.45 48.94 21.93
CA ASP A 438 13.49 47.85 22.01
C ASP A 438 14.17 46.47 21.92
N ILE A 439 13.70 45.55 22.77
CA ILE A 439 14.24 44.20 22.89
C ILE A 439 14.02 43.37 21.63
N GLY A 440 12.96 43.60 20.85
CA GLY A 440 12.68 42.88 19.61
C GLY A 440 13.41 43.43 18.38
N TRP A 441 14.02 44.62 18.49
CA TRP A 441 14.62 45.37 17.37
C TRP A 441 16.09 45.69 17.59
N GLY A 442 16.41 46.85 18.15
CA GLY A 442 17.78 47.34 18.35
C GLY A 442 18.56 46.57 19.42
N GLN A 443 17.87 45.83 20.29
CA GLN A 443 18.46 44.95 21.30
C GLN A 443 18.05 43.48 21.12
N ARG A 444 17.77 43.05 19.89
CA ARG A 444 17.30 41.68 19.57
C ARG A 444 18.23 40.56 20.04
N ASP A 445 19.53 40.83 20.10
CA ASP A 445 20.52 39.92 20.64
C ASP A 445 20.23 39.50 22.10
N LYS A 446 19.52 40.36 22.85
CA LYS A 446 19.11 40.11 24.23
C LYS A 446 17.70 39.51 24.37
N ASP A 447 16.93 39.39 23.30
CA ASP A 447 15.59 38.79 23.34
C ASP A 447 15.67 37.27 23.37
N GLU A 448 15.51 36.67 24.55
CA GLU A 448 15.52 35.22 24.76
C GLU A 448 14.49 34.47 23.89
N LYS A 449 13.39 35.11 23.50
CA LYS A 449 12.29 34.49 22.74
C LYS A 449 12.47 34.64 21.23
N ALA A 450 13.45 35.40 20.76
CA ALA A 450 13.66 35.62 19.34
C ALA A 450 14.15 34.34 18.63
N THR A 451 13.53 34.03 17.49
CA THR A 451 13.93 32.90 16.61
C THR A 451 15.30 33.08 15.97
N ASP A 452 15.78 34.32 15.90
CA ASP A 452 17.10 34.72 15.43
C ASP A 452 17.61 35.85 16.32
N LYS A 453 18.92 35.97 16.47
CA LYS A 453 19.57 37.01 17.31
C LYS A 453 20.10 38.19 16.50
N GLU A 454 19.63 38.37 15.26
CA GLU A 454 20.16 39.43 14.40
C GLU A 454 19.58 40.80 14.76
N VAL A 455 20.43 41.68 15.29
CA VAL A 455 20.05 43.06 15.63
C VAL A 455 19.53 43.80 14.40
N ARG A 456 18.35 44.41 14.54
CA ARG A 456 17.75 45.30 13.54
C ARG A 456 18.18 46.72 13.83
N LYS A 457 19.38 47.10 13.39
CA LYS A 457 19.96 48.41 13.71
C LYS A 457 19.18 49.51 12.95
N PRO A 458 18.48 50.43 13.64
CA PRO A 458 17.76 51.50 12.96
C PRO A 458 18.74 52.44 12.24
N LEU A 459 18.39 52.82 11.01
CA LEU A 459 19.16 53.74 10.18
C LEU A 459 18.44 55.08 10.02
N ASP A 460 17.13 55.06 9.79
CA ASP A 460 16.30 56.26 9.70
C ASP A 460 14.82 55.94 9.97
N VAL A 461 14.03 56.96 10.33
CA VAL A 461 12.59 56.87 10.53
C VAL A 461 11.89 58.02 9.81
N SER A 462 10.81 57.73 9.08
CA SER A 462 10.02 58.73 8.38
C SER A 462 8.53 58.62 8.75
N VAL A 463 7.92 59.71 9.21
CA VAL A 463 6.47 59.75 9.49
C VAL A 463 5.71 59.88 8.17
N HIS A 464 4.85 58.90 7.84
CA HIS A 464 4.20 58.83 6.53
C HIS A 464 2.70 59.12 6.53
N GLY A 465 2.15 59.58 7.65
CA GLY A 465 0.76 60.02 7.73
C GLY A 465 0.43 60.70 9.07
N PRO A 466 -0.84 61.10 9.24
CA PRO A 466 -1.30 61.74 10.46
C PRO A 466 -1.46 60.73 11.60
N TRP A 467 -1.63 61.25 12.82
CA TRP A 467 -2.08 60.43 13.94
C TRP A 467 -3.45 59.81 13.66
N SER A 468 -3.63 58.57 14.08
CA SER A 468 -4.90 57.85 14.03
C SER A 468 -5.34 57.41 15.42
N VAL A 469 -6.65 57.32 15.65
CA VAL A 469 -7.18 56.66 16.86
C VAL A 469 -7.09 55.16 16.64
N GLN A 470 -6.39 54.47 17.54
CA GLN A 470 -6.20 53.02 17.44
C GLN A 470 -7.20 52.27 18.32
N GLU A 471 -7.55 52.82 19.48
CA GLU A 471 -8.55 52.23 20.39
C GLU A 471 -9.38 53.32 21.07
N ARG A 472 -10.61 52.94 21.44
CA ARG A 472 -11.58 53.79 22.16
C ARG A 472 -12.12 53.07 23.38
N ASP A 473 -12.48 53.84 24.42
CA ASP A 473 -13.20 53.31 25.57
C ASP A 473 -14.68 53.00 25.22
N LEU A 474 -15.41 52.44 26.19
CA LEU A 474 -16.84 52.12 26.06
C LEU A 474 -17.73 53.35 25.78
N PHE A 475 -17.23 54.57 26.02
CA PHE A 475 -17.92 55.83 25.76
C PHE A 475 -17.49 56.47 24.44
N GLY A 476 -16.62 55.81 23.68
CA GLY A 476 -16.12 56.27 22.39
C GLY A 476 -14.96 57.27 22.48
N ASN A 477 -14.39 57.54 23.65
CA ASN A 477 -13.24 58.44 23.78
C ASN A 477 -11.95 57.72 23.34
N PRO A 478 -11.04 58.39 22.60
CA PRO A 478 -9.74 57.81 22.26
C PRO A 478 -8.91 57.48 23.51
N ILE A 479 -8.42 56.24 23.59
CA ILE A 479 -7.53 55.77 24.67
C ILE A 479 -6.16 55.33 24.16
N MET A 480 -5.97 55.23 22.84
CA MET A 480 -4.68 54.97 22.23
C MET A 480 -4.60 55.65 20.87
N TYR A 481 -3.44 56.25 20.58
CA TYR A 481 -3.13 56.85 19.29
C TYR A 481 -2.02 56.08 18.58
N GLY A 482 -2.07 56.07 17.25
CA GLY A 482 -1.11 55.44 16.37
C GLY A 482 -0.47 56.46 15.44
N LEU A 483 0.85 56.45 15.36
CA LEU A 483 1.64 57.24 14.40
C LEU A 483 2.20 56.30 13.32
N PRO A 484 1.77 56.42 12.05
CA PRO A 484 2.32 55.64 10.96
C PRO A 484 3.73 56.14 10.59
N VAL A 485 4.71 55.24 10.64
CA VAL A 485 6.12 55.50 10.33
C VAL A 485 6.70 54.41 9.43
N PHE A 486 7.62 54.79 8.56
CA PHE A 486 8.56 53.85 7.96
C PHE A 486 9.82 53.82 8.81
N VAL A 487 10.34 52.63 9.10
CA VAL A 487 11.65 52.46 9.72
C VAL A 487 12.57 51.68 8.79
N ALA A 488 13.72 52.26 8.51
CA ALA A 488 14.81 51.60 7.80
C ALA A 488 15.74 50.94 8.83
N VAL A 489 16.04 49.66 8.64
CA VAL A 489 16.96 48.93 9.51
C VAL A 489 18.01 48.16 8.69
N GLU A 490 19.21 48.14 9.23
CA GLU A 490 20.30 47.30 8.76
C GLU A 490 20.30 45.99 9.54
N VAL A 491 20.51 44.89 8.83
CA VAL A 491 20.71 43.55 9.40
C VAL A 491 22.05 43.00 8.90
N ALA A 492 22.81 42.34 9.77
CA ALA A 492 24.18 41.93 9.48
C ALA A 492 24.30 40.98 8.28
N SER A 493 23.44 39.96 8.20
CA SER A 493 23.38 38.99 7.10
C SER A 493 23.15 39.59 5.71
N GLU A 494 22.60 40.81 5.64
CA GLU A 494 22.18 41.45 4.38
C GLU A 494 23.14 42.53 3.90
N LYS A 495 24.17 42.85 4.68
CA LYS A 495 25.20 43.84 4.32
C LYS A 495 25.89 43.50 3.02
N SER A 496 26.25 42.22 2.83
CA SER A 496 26.89 41.72 1.62
C SER A 496 25.99 41.83 0.38
N LEU A 497 24.67 41.88 0.57
CA LEU A 497 23.67 42.04 -0.50
C LEU A 497 23.41 43.51 -0.84
N ASN A 498 23.98 44.45 -0.07
CA ASN A 498 23.77 45.89 -0.21
C ASN A 498 22.26 46.25 -0.17
N LEU A 499 21.58 45.78 0.88
CA LEU A 499 20.14 45.94 1.12
C LEU A 499 19.87 46.54 2.51
N VAL A 500 18.77 47.29 2.62
CA VAL A 500 18.20 47.79 3.87
C VAL A 500 16.74 47.37 3.94
N ARG A 501 16.31 46.82 5.07
CA ARG A 501 14.89 46.50 5.31
C ARG A 501 14.14 47.76 5.66
N VAL A 502 13.00 47.96 5.04
CA VAL A 502 12.03 49.00 5.38
C VAL A 502 10.76 48.32 5.89
N TYR A 503 10.30 48.75 7.05
CA TYR A 503 9.04 48.31 7.63
C TYR A 503 8.08 49.49 7.69
N ASP A 504 6.86 49.27 7.24
CA ASP A 504 5.71 50.10 7.56
C ASP A 504 5.23 49.73 8.96
N VAL A 505 5.25 50.68 9.89
CA VAL A 505 4.96 50.44 11.29
C VAL A 505 4.02 51.51 11.81
N THR A 506 3.04 51.11 12.62
CA THR A 506 2.28 52.05 13.45
C THR A 506 2.86 52.06 14.86
N MET A 507 3.47 53.17 15.28
CA MET A 507 3.92 53.39 16.65
C MET A 507 2.71 53.72 17.53
N ARG A 508 2.52 53.01 18.63
CA ARG A 508 1.35 53.17 19.51
C ARG A 508 1.72 53.77 20.86
N THR A 509 0.87 54.66 21.34
CA THR A 509 0.96 55.16 22.72
C THR A 509 0.51 54.08 23.71
N GLU A 510 0.76 54.31 25.00
CA GLU A 510 0.13 53.52 26.06
C GLU A 510 -1.40 53.65 25.98
N GLU A 511 -2.11 52.55 26.22
CA GLU A 511 -3.57 52.52 26.28
C GLU A 511 -4.03 53.07 27.65
N LYS A 512 -4.60 54.28 27.65
CA LYS A 512 -5.14 54.91 28.87
C LYS A 512 -6.11 56.05 28.58
N ALA A 513 -6.94 56.34 29.57
CA ALA A 513 -7.78 57.54 29.57
C ALA A 513 -6.92 58.81 29.43
N GLY A 514 -7.31 59.70 28.53
CA GLY A 514 -6.57 60.94 28.26
C GLY A 514 -5.24 60.74 27.53
N ALA A 515 -5.10 59.67 26.75
CA ALA A 515 -3.95 59.47 25.87
C ALA A 515 -3.68 60.72 25.01
N LYS A 516 -2.41 61.00 24.73
CA LYS A 516 -1.97 62.16 23.94
C LYS A 516 -1.30 61.69 22.66
N GLN A 517 -1.43 62.47 21.58
CA GLN A 517 -0.71 62.27 20.32
C GLN A 517 0.78 62.65 20.45
N ALA A 518 1.49 61.96 21.36
CA ALA A 518 2.88 62.24 21.70
C ALA A 518 3.56 60.98 22.27
N PRO A 519 4.90 60.86 22.17
CA PRO A 519 5.66 59.84 22.89
C PRO A 519 5.53 59.99 24.42
N PRO A 520 5.88 58.96 25.22
CA PRO A 520 6.56 57.72 24.84
C PRO A 520 5.66 56.74 24.06
N PHE A 521 6.28 56.00 23.15
CA PHE A 521 5.65 54.87 22.47
C PHE A 521 5.76 53.62 23.33
N PHE A 522 4.68 52.85 23.39
CA PHE A 522 4.58 51.64 24.21
C PHE A 522 4.68 50.37 23.38
N SER A 523 4.07 50.35 22.21
CA SER A 523 4.05 49.18 21.33
C SER A 523 4.04 49.58 19.86
N ILE A 524 4.11 48.58 18.98
CA ILE A 524 4.05 48.77 17.54
C ILE A 524 3.10 47.76 16.88
N THR A 525 2.68 48.05 15.67
CA THR A 525 2.17 47.03 14.73
C THR A 525 2.92 47.15 13.41
N VAL A 526 3.46 46.02 12.96
CA VAL A 526 4.22 45.93 11.72
C VAL A 526 3.25 45.58 10.59
N GLY A 527 3.22 46.43 9.57
CA GLY A 527 2.51 46.22 8.33
C GLY A 527 3.42 45.64 7.25
N ASN A 528 3.36 46.23 6.05
CA ASN A 528 4.15 45.78 4.91
C ASN A 528 5.66 45.99 5.15
N SER A 529 6.47 45.21 4.45
CA SER A 529 7.92 45.39 4.48
C SER A 529 8.54 45.14 3.11
N HIS A 530 9.68 45.77 2.87
CA HIS A 530 10.37 45.70 1.58
C HIS A 530 11.84 46.08 1.74
N TYR A 531 12.66 45.80 0.71
CA TYR A 531 14.03 46.31 0.66
C TYR A 531 14.15 47.60 -0.13
N ILE A 532 15.15 48.40 0.25
CA ILE A 532 15.73 49.48 -0.56
C ILE A 532 17.26 49.35 -0.60
N ARG A 533 17.93 50.13 -1.46
CA ARG A 533 19.39 50.28 -1.40
C ARG A 533 19.80 51.24 -0.26
N PRO A 534 20.90 50.98 0.45
CA PRO A 534 21.44 51.91 1.44
C PRO A 534 21.66 53.32 0.88
N SER A 535 22.07 53.45 -0.40
CA SER A 535 22.29 54.73 -1.06
C SER A 535 21.01 55.57 -1.27
N LYS A 536 19.83 55.00 -1.04
CA LYS A 536 18.54 55.69 -1.15
C LYS A 536 18.15 56.38 0.17
N LEU A 537 18.78 56.02 1.28
CA LEU A 537 18.67 56.77 2.52
C LEU A 537 19.42 58.08 2.33
N LYS A 538 18.69 59.20 2.30
CA LYS A 538 19.31 60.53 2.27
C LYS A 538 19.92 60.78 3.66
N LYS A 539 21.22 61.03 3.70
CA LYS A 539 21.90 61.47 4.93
C LYS A 539 21.56 62.92 5.25
#